data_AF-A0A165F3D7-F1
#
_entry.id   AF-A0A165F3D7-F1
#
_cell.length_a   1.000
_cell.length_b   1.000
_cell.length_c   1.000
_cell.angle_alpha   90.00
_cell.angle_beta   90.00
_cell.angle_gamma   90.00
#
_symmetry.space_group_name_H-M   'P 1'
#
loop_
_entity.id
_entity.type
_entity.pdbx_description
1 polymer ?
#
loop_
_entity_poly.entity_id
_entity_poly.type
_entity_poly.pdbx_seq_one_letter_code
_entity_poly.pdbx_strand_id
1 'polypeptide(L)'
;MPIIAPHDIYAKELFQCRYGLPLWFPKPGRLGEVLIGDVGFLQGGAFIHLFNAARPADDEVNKVYGVPDDFEQFILVKWDINECTNAINAGPVCSKSATTAKVDAEVGASFHSSCVDCQGAFLLLKESMNQQQLFRSKSLFVYLLRNMPRWHVFARDVCDMVLVEEDILFVSRWVKTTE
;
A
#
# COMPACT_ATOMS: atom_id res chain seq x y z
N MET A 1 18.45 -7.42 -21.15
CA MET A 1 17.52 -6.67 -20.28
C MET A 1 17.53 -7.35 -18.92
N PRO A 2 17.64 -6.63 -17.80
CA PRO A 2 17.44 -7.24 -16.49
C PRO A 2 16.03 -7.84 -16.43
N ILE A 3 15.91 -9.04 -15.86
CA ILE A 3 14.61 -9.66 -15.60
C ILE A 3 13.99 -8.88 -14.44
N ILE A 4 13.01 -8.03 -14.74
CA ILE A 4 12.26 -7.27 -13.74
C ILE A 4 11.07 -8.12 -13.32
N ALA A 5 10.78 -8.21 -12.02
CA ALA A 5 9.67 -9.02 -11.56
C ALA A 5 8.33 -8.39 -12.02
N PRO A 6 7.30 -9.19 -12.34
CA PRO A 6 6.01 -8.66 -12.80
C PRO A 6 5.36 -7.68 -11.81
N HIS A 7 5.51 -7.92 -10.50
CA HIS A 7 4.96 -7.04 -9.47
C HIS A 7 5.67 -5.67 -9.43
N ASP A 8 6.95 -5.60 -9.79
CA ASP A 8 7.69 -4.33 -9.87
C ASP A 8 7.22 -3.50 -11.08
N ILE A 9 7.01 -4.16 -12.23
CA ILE A 9 6.43 -3.51 -13.41
C ILE A 9 5.04 -3.00 -13.07
N TYR A 10 4.19 -3.85 -12.48
CA TYR A 10 2.84 -3.48 -12.06
C TYR A 10 2.83 -2.27 -11.12
N ALA A 11 3.65 -2.31 -10.06
CA ALA A 11 3.79 -1.22 -9.11
C ALA A 11 4.23 0.07 -9.82
N LYS A 12 5.31 0.02 -10.60
CA LYS A 12 5.89 1.16 -11.32
C LYS A 12 4.90 1.79 -12.30
N GLU A 13 4.23 0.97 -13.10
CA GLU A 13 3.34 1.43 -14.17
C GLU A 13 2.05 2.05 -13.62
N LEU A 14 1.43 1.43 -12.60
CA LEU A 14 0.19 1.94 -12.00
C LEU A 14 0.42 3.02 -10.93
N PHE A 15 1.62 3.13 -10.34
CA PHE A 15 1.95 4.23 -9.42
C PHE A 15 1.76 5.61 -10.08
N GLN A 16 1.93 5.67 -11.41
CA GLN A 16 1.71 6.89 -12.19
C GLN A 16 0.25 7.38 -12.17
N CYS A 17 -0.71 6.51 -11.83
CA CYS A 17 -2.13 6.85 -11.66
C CYS A 17 -2.42 7.60 -10.35
N ARG A 18 -1.44 7.76 -9.45
CA ARG A 18 -1.52 8.58 -8.22
C ARG A 18 -2.55 8.12 -7.17
N TYR A 19 -2.94 6.85 -7.19
CA TYR A 19 -3.85 6.28 -6.18
C TYR A 19 -3.15 5.73 -4.93
N GLY A 20 -1.82 5.69 -4.93
CA GLY A 20 -1.01 5.01 -3.94
C GLY A 20 -0.07 4.03 -4.62
N LEU A 21 0.67 3.26 -3.82
CA LEU A 21 1.52 2.19 -4.33
C LEU A 21 0.67 0.93 -4.53
N PRO A 22 0.51 0.43 -5.77
CA PRO A 22 -0.38 -0.69 -6.02
C PRO A 22 0.30 -2.00 -5.65
N LEU A 23 -0.42 -2.85 -4.92
CA LEU A 23 0.04 -4.18 -4.51
C LEU A 23 -0.41 -5.23 -5.55
N TRP A 24 0.51 -6.13 -5.90
CA TRP A 24 0.19 -7.28 -6.75
C TRP A 24 -0.63 -8.32 -5.98
N PHE A 25 -0.30 -8.50 -4.70
CA PHE A 25 -1.06 -9.31 -3.76
C PHE A 25 -1.68 -8.39 -2.71
N PRO A 26 -2.87 -7.81 -2.98
CA PRO A 26 -3.51 -6.85 -2.09
C PRO A 26 -4.25 -7.51 -0.92
N LYS A 27 -4.34 -8.85 -0.89
CA LYS A 27 -5.10 -9.56 0.13
C LYS A 27 -4.48 -9.36 1.51
N PRO A 28 -5.31 -9.18 2.56
CA PRO A 28 -4.86 -9.18 3.94
C PRO A 28 -3.97 -10.38 4.22
N GLY A 29 -2.81 -10.14 4.84
CA GLY A 29 -1.96 -11.20 5.36
C GLY A 29 -2.58 -11.84 6.59
N ARG A 30 -1.82 -12.71 7.27
CA ARG A 30 -2.23 -13.27 8.57
C ARG A 30 -2.51 -12.19 9.65
N LEU A 31 -1.97 -11.00 9.44
CA LEU A 31 -2.00 -9.86 10.38
C LEU A 31 -3.18 -8.93 10.13
N GLY A 32 -4.10 -9.32 9.24
CA GLY A 32 -5.28 -8.54 8.92
C GLY A 32 -5.06 -7.56 7.78
N GLU A 33 -6.01 -6.64 7.64
CA GLU A 33 -5.96 -5.63 6.59
C GLU A 33 -4.92 -4.56 6.88
N VAL A 34 -4.43 -3.90 5.83
CA VAL A 34 -3.55 -2.74 5.94
C VAL A 34 -4.31 -1.54 6.55
N LEU A 35 -3.82 -0.99 7.65
CA LEU A 35 -4.39 0.15 8.36
C LEU A 35 -3.51 1.40 8.21
N ILE A 36 -4.10 2.58 8.42
CA ILE A 36 -3.30 3.79 8.62
C ILE A 36 -2.46 3.60 9.88
N GLY A 37 -1.18 3.93 9.80
CA GLY A 37 -0.21 3.77 10.88
C GLY A 37 0.62 2.50 10.79
N ASP A 38 0.28 1.55 9.90
CA ASP A 38 1.09 0.34 9.74
C ASP A 38 2.50 0.69 9.29
N VAL A 39 3.45 -0.01 9.90
CA VAL A 39 4.87 -0.01 9.57
C VAL A 39 5.23 -1.38 9.05
N GLY A 40 5.90 -1.42 7.90
CA GLY A 40 6.20 -2.66 7.22
C GLY A 40 7.10 -2.46 6.02
N PHE A 41 7.14 -3.45 5.13
CA PHE A 41 7.93 -3.40 3.90
C PHE A 41 7.22 -4.16 2.78
N LEU A 42 7.73 -4.08 1.56
CA LEU A 42 7.20 -4.84 0.43
C LEU A 42 8.06 -6.06 0.15
N GLN A 43 7.41 -7.20 -0.07
CA GLN A 43 8.10 -8.40 -0.50
C GLN A 43 7.21 -9.19 -1.47
N GLY A 44 7.75 -9.50 -2.65
CA GLY A 44 7.05 -10.30 -3.65
C GLY A 44 5.71 -9.71 -4.13
N GLY A 45 5.54 -8.39 -4.03
CA GLY A 45 4.31 -7.69 -4.41
C GLY A 45 3.22 -7.65 -3.34
N ALA A 46 3.52 -8.08 -2.10
CA ALA A 46 2.66 -7.94 -0.92
C ALA A 46 3.25 -6.93 0.09
N PHE A 47 2.40 -6.34 0.91
CA PHE A 47 2.82 -5.60 2.10
C PHE A 47 2.98 -6.56 3.28
N ILE A 48 4.15 -6.53 3.90
CA ILE A 48 4.49 -7.32 5.09
C ILE A 48 4.43 -6.40 6.30
N HIS A 49 3.43 -6.63 7.15
CA HIS A 49 3.20 -5.86 8.37
C HIS A 49 4.19 -6.25 9.47
N LEU A 50 4.76 -5.25 10.15
CA LEU A 50 5.56 -5.43 11.36
C LEU A 50 4.75 -5.05 12.61
N PHE A 51 4.26 -3.81 12.66
CA PHE A 51 3.45 -3.26 13.74
C PHE A 51 2.70 -2.01 13.26
N ASN A 52 1.73 -1.51 14.01
CA ASN A 52 1.02 -0.26 13.77
C ASN A 52 1.49 0.82 14.75
N ALA A 53 2.12 1.86 14.22
CA ALA A 53 2.66 3.00 14.96
C ALA A 53 1.58 3.90 15.57
N ALA A 54 0.33 3.81 15.11
CA ALA A 54 -0.79 4.59 15.62
C ALA A 54 -1.65 3.82 16.64
N ARG A 55 -1.32 2.56 16.94
CA ARG A 55 -1.96 1.76 17.98
C ARG A 55 -1.06 1.64 19.21
N PRO A 56 -1.65 1.45 20.41
CA PRO A 56 -0.89 1.15 21.61
C PRO A 56 0.02 -0.08 21.44
N ALA A 57 1.10 -0.15 22.21
CA ALA A 57 2.04 -1.28 22.15
C ALA A 57 1.39 -2.62 22.49
N ASP A 58 0.35 -2.62 23.31
CA ASP A 58 -0.40 -3.79 23.78
C ASP A 58 -1.61 -4.16 22.90
N ASP A 59 -1.87 -3.40 21.83
CA ASP A 59 -2.92 -3.67 20.86
C ASP A 59 -2.67 -5.00 20.12
N GLU A 60 -3.73 -5.77 19.82
CA GLU A 60 -3.65 -7.05 19.14
C GLU A 60 -2.84 -7.00 17.85
N VAL A 61 -2.94 -5.91 17.09
CA VAL A 61 -2.21 -5.74 15.80
C VAL A 61 -0.69 -5.65 15.98
N ASN A 62 -0.22 -5.37 17.19
CA ASN A 62 1.18 -5.22 17.55
C ASN A 62 1.75 -6.46 18.25
N LYS A 63 0.93 -7.47 18.58
CA LYS A 63 1.40 -8.59 19.41
C LYS A 63 2.30 -9.59 18.71
N VAL A 64 2.27 -9.66 17.37
CA VAL A 64 2.99 -10.72 16.65
C VAL A 64 4.50 -10.52 16.69
N TYR A 65 4.98 -9.31 16.38
CA TYR A 65 6.39 -8.96 16.48
C TYR A 65 6.70 -8.06 17.67
N GLY A 66 5.68 -7.52 18.34
CA GLY A 66 5.85 -6.45 19.31
C GLY A 66 6.01 -5.09 18.64
N VAL A 67 6.63 -4.17 19.36
CA VAL A 67 7.02 -2.83 18.90
C VAL A 67 8.49 -2.58 19.31
N PRO A 68 9.17 -1.58 18.74
CA PRO A 68 10.50 -1.17 19.21
C PRO A 68 10.52 -0.85 20.72
N ASP A 69 11.64 -1.09 21.40
CA ASP A 69 11.75 -0.88 22.87
C ASP A 69 11.44 0.56 23.31
N ASP A 70 11.79 1.55 22.48
CA ASP A 70 11.54 2.97 22.71
C ASP A 70 10.29 3.47 21.96
N PHE A 71 9.30 2.60 21.81
CA PHE A 71 8.07 2.88 21.10
C PHE A 71 7.36 4.13 21.65
N GLU A 72 7.15 5.10 20.76
CA GLU A 72 6.30 6.26 20.98
C GLU A 72 5.11 6.20 20.03
N GLN A 73 3.90 6.08 20.55
CA GLN A 73 2.70 6.02 19.71
C GLN A 73 2.48 7.33 18.93
N PHE A 74 2.19 7.22 17.64
CA PHE A 74 1.65 8.32 16.86
C PHE A 74 0.17 8.52 17.17
N ILE A 75 -0.17 9.64 17.80
CA ILE A 75 -1.57 9.94 18.15
C ILE A 75 -2.30 10.45 16.92
N LEU A 76 -3.13 9.59 16.33
CA LEU A 76 -4.09 9.97 15.30
C LEU A 76 -5.27 10.70 15.93
N VAL A 77 -5.54 11.93 15.51
CA VAL A 77 -6.85 12.56 15.76
C VAL A 77 -7.77 12.34 14.57
N LYS A 78 -9.07 12.13 14.82
CA LYS A 78 -10.06 11.82 13.77
C LYS A 78 -10.05 12.86 12.63
N TRP A 79 -9.80 14.12 12.97
CA TRP A 79 -9.73 15.23 12.02
C TRP A 79 -8.51 15.19 11.10
N ASP A 80 -7.53 14.33 11.38
CA ASP A 80 -6.36 14.12 10.51
C ASP A 80 -6.66 13.17 9.35
N ILE A 81 -7.81 12.47 9.38
CA ILE A 81 -8.16 11.43 8.40
C ILE A 81 -9.24 11.97 7.46
N ASN A 82 -8.95 11.93 6.17
CA ASN A 82 -9.93 12.12 5.11
C ASN A 82 -10.43 10.77 4.61
N GLU A 83 -11.75 10.60 4.58
CA GLU A 83 -12.40 9.43 4.02
C GLU A 83 -13.13 9.79 2.73
N CYS A 84 -12.96 8.97 1.70
CA CYS A 84 -13.62 9.16 0.42
C CYS A 84 -14.21 7.84 -0.03
N THR A 85 -15.54 7.78 -0.08
CA THR A 85 -16.26 6.64 -0.65
C THR A 85 -16.22 6.71 -2.16
N ASN A 86 -16.11 5.55 -2.83
CA ASN A 86 -16.00 5.48 -4.28
C ASN A 86 -14.86 6.34 -4.87
N ALA A 87 -13.72 6.41 -4.16
CA ALA A 87 -12.54 7.16 -4.58
C ALA A 87 -11.96 6.69 -5.92
N ILE A 88 -12.17 5.41 -6.26
CA ILE A 88 -11.93 4.85 -7.60
C ILE A 88 -13.20 4.13 -8.04
N ASN A 89 -13.71 4.47 -9.23
CA ASN A 89 -14.88 3.81 -9.80
C ASN A 89 -14.54 2.39 -10.29
N ALA A 90 -15.56 1.53 -10.35
CA ALA A 90 -15.44 0.26 -11.06
C ALA A 90 -15.05 0.48 -12.53
N GLY A 91 -14.31 -0.48 -13.09
CA GLY A 91 -13.76 -0.42 -14.44
C GLY A 91 -12.23 -0.53 -14.49
N PRO A 92 -11.64 -0.33 -15.69
CA PRO A 92 -10.21 -0.47 -15.88
C PRO A 92 -9.46 0.77 -15.37
N VAL A 93 -8.39 0.53 -14.61
CA VAL A 93 -7.33 1.49 -14.28
C VAL A 93 -6.10 1.08 -15.08
N CYS A 94 -5.61 1.96 -15.96
CA CYS A 94 -4.48 1.66 -16.84
C CYS A 94 -3.30 2.57 -16.57
N SER A 95 -2.08 2.05 -16.76
CA SER A 95 -0.89 2.87 -16.87
C SER A 95 -0.99 3.81 -18.06
N LYS A 96 -0.22 4.90 -18.07
CA LYS A 96 -0.22 5.85 -19.21
C LYS A 96 0.16 5.20 -20.54
N SER A 97 0.94 4.13 -20.47
CA SER A 97 1.41 3.30 -21.59
C SER A 97 0.39 2.27 -22.06
N ALA A 98 -0.69 2.05 -21.31
CA ALA A 98 -1.73 1.06 -21.61
C ALA A 98 -3.06 1.74 -21.92
N THR A 99 -3.71 1.32 -23.00
CA THR A 99 -5.07 1.75 -23.35
C THR A 99 -5.99 0.54 -23.38
N THR A 100 -7.10 0.61 -22.67
CA THR A 100 -8.20 -0.36 -22.77
C THR A 100 -9.33 0.17 -23.61
N ALA A 101 -9.76 -0.60 -24.61
CA ALA A 101 -11.05 -0.45 -25.26
C ALA A 101 -12.00 -1.52 -24.73
N LYS A 102 -13.20 -1.11 -24.29
CA LYS A 102 -14.27 -2.04 -23.97
C LYS A 102 -14.92 -2.47 -25.28
N VAL A 103 -14.93 -3.77 -25.56
CA VAL A 103 -15.67 -4.33 -26.69
C VAL A 103 -16.91 -5.02 -26.12
N ASP A 104 -18.05 -4.38 -26.30
CA ASP A 104 -19.35 -4.93 -25.91
C ASP A 104 -19.75 -5.99 -26.94
N ALA A 105 -19.61 -7.26 -26.55
CA ALA A 105 -20.18 -8.39 -27.25
C ALA A 105 -21.45 -8.83 -26.51
N GLU A 106 -22.45 -9.32 -27.23
CA GLU A 106 -23.73 -9.79 -26.69
C GLU A 106 -23.59 -10.95 -25.67
N VAL A 107 -22.39 -11.52 -25.55
CA VAL A 107 -22.03 -12.60 -24.62
C VAL A 107 -20.78 -12.21 -23.81
N GLY A 108 -20.85 -11.10 -23.09
CA GLY A 108 -19.86 -10.71 -22.07
C GLY A 108 -18.97 -9.52 -22.43
N ALA A 109 -18.50 -8.82 -21.39
CA ALA A 109 -17.57 -7.71 -21.55
C ALA A 109 -16.16 -8.25 -21.83
N SER A 110 -15.62 -7.91 -23.00
CA SER A 110 -14.21 -8.17 -23.34
C SER A 110 -13.41 -6.88 -23.30
N PHE A 111 -12.20 -6.95 -22.75
CA PHE A 111 -11.28 -5.82 -22.68
C PHE A 111 -10.12 -6.07 -23.63
N HIS A 112 -9.94 -5.19 -24.60
CA HIS A 112 -8.75 -5.18 -25.42
C HIS A 112 -7.76 -4.18 -24.80
N SER A 113 -6.64 -4.68 -24.30
CA SER A 113 -5.53 -3.85 -23.82
C SER A 113 -4.40 -3.86 -24.85
N SER A 114 -3.93 -2.67 -25.21
CA SER A 114 -2.71 -2.48 -25.99
C SER A 114 -1.72 -1.66 -25.19
N CYS A 115 -0.45 -2.02 -25.27
CA CYS A 115 0.64 -1.24 -24.69
C CYS A 115 1.45 -0.62 -25.83
N VAL A 116 1.68 0.69 -25.75
CA VAL A 116 2.49 1.43 -26.73
C VAL A 116 3.98 1.45 -26.36
N ASP A 117 4.34 0.85 -25.23
CA ASP A 117 5.70 0.75 -24.70
C ASP A 117 6.08 -0.72 -24.49
N CYS A 118 7.33 -0.97 -24.08
CA CYS A 118 7.83 -2.30 -23.73
C CYS A 118 7.17 -2.85 -22.44
N GLN A 119 6.55 -1.99 -21.64
CA GLN A 119 5.95 -2.31 -20.34
C GLN A 119 4.65 -1.53 -20.12
N GLY A 120 3.66 -2.20 -19.55
CA GLY A 120 2.39 -1.59 -19.16
C GLY A 120 1.66 -2.45 -18.15
N ALA A 121 0.72 -1.84 -17.44
CA ALA A 121 -0.10 -2.53 -16.46
C ALA A 121 -1.54 -2.02 -16.50
N PHE A 122 -2.48 -2.90 -16.21
CA PHE A 122 -3.87 -2.53 -15.99
C PHE A 122 -4.44 -3.31 -14.81
N LEU A 123 -5.42 -2.71 -14.14
CA LEU A 123 -6.19 -3.30 -13.06
C LEU A 123 -7.67 -3.17 -13.41
N LEU A 124 -8.39 -4.28 -13.41
CA LEU A 124 -9.84 -4.26 -13.64
C LEU A 124 -10.57 -4.34 -12.29
N LEU A 125 -11.22 -3.25 -11.91
CA LEU A 125 -12.04 -3.17 -10.71
C LEU A 125 -13.47 -3.59 -11.02
N LYS A 126 -13.97 -4.60 -10.30
CA LYS A 126 -15.38 -5.02 -10.40
C LYS A 126 -16.31 -4.04 -9.68
N GLU A 127 -15.82 -3.46 -8.60
CA GLU A 127 -16.55 -2.58 -7.71
C GLU A 127 -15.72 -1.33 -7.43
N SER A 128 -16.38 -0.28 -6.95
CA SER A 128 -15.69 0.92 -6.53
C SER A 128 -14.84 0.67 -5.28
N MET A 129 -13.80 1.48 -5.13
CA MET A 129 -12.89 1.40 -3.98
C MET A 129 -13.06 2.62 -3.08
N ASN A 130 -13.11 2.38 -1.78
CA ASN A 130 -13.05 3.40 -0.76
C ASN A 130 -11.59 3.75 -0.42
N GLN A 131 -11.40 4.93 0.12
CA GLN A 131 -10.10 5.44 0.52
C GLN A 131 -10.18 6.07 1.90
N GLN A 132 -9.13 5.81 2.70
CA GLN A 132 -8.77 6.67 3.82
C GLN A 132 -7.36 7.20 3.62
N GLN A 133 -7.16 8.47 3.96
CA GLN A 133 -5.87 9.14 3.85
C GLN A 133 -5.63 10.04 5.05
N LEU A 134 -4.46 9.88 5.67
CA LEU A 134 -3.92 10.79 6.66
C LEU A 134 -3.44 12.08 5.99
N PHE A 135 -3.79 13.24 6.57
CA PHE A 135 -3.29 14.52 6.10
C PHE A 135 -1.77 14.63 6.30
N ARG A 136 -1.13 15.26 5.32
CA ARG A 136 0.29 15.60 5.44
C ARG A 136 0.43 16.73 6.46
N SER A 137 1.17 16.47 7.53
CA SER A 137 1.44 17.44 8.57
C SER A 137 2.92 17.47 8.91
N LYS A 138 3.38 18.60 9.46
CA LYS A 138 4.76 18.70 9.97
C LYS A 138 5.00 17.72 11.12
N SER A 139 4.01 17.52 11.99
CA SER A 139 4.11 16.57 13.10
C SER A 139 4.30 15.14 12.62
N LEU A 140 3.54 14.70 11.59
CA LEU A 140 3.75 13.39 10.97
C LEU A 140 5.16 13.28 10.41
N PHE A 141 5.62 14.29 9.65
CA PHE A 141 6.95 14.25 9.06
C PHE A 141 8.08 14.18 10.10
N VAL A 142 8.00 14.98 11.16
CA VAL A 142 8.97 14.94 12.28
C VAL A 142 8.93 13.59 12.98
N TYR A 143 7.74 13.04 13.20
CA TYR A 143 7.57 11.73 13.80
C TYR A 143 8.21 10.64 12.95
N LEU A 144 7.96 10.61 11.64
CA LEU A 144 8.56 9.63 10.73
C LEU A 144 10.08 9.75 10.70
N LEU A 145 10.63 10.95 10.50
CA LEU A 145 12.08 11.15 10.45
C LEU A 145 12.80 10.66 11.71
N ARG A 146 12.20 10.87 12.89
CA ARG A 146 12.78 10.43 14.15
C ARG A 146 12.76 8.90 14.31
N ASN A 147 11.72 8.25 13.79
CA ASN A 147 11.43 6.85 14.09
C ASN A 147 11.83 5.86 13.00
N MET A 148 11.93 6.26 11.72
CA MET A 148 12.30 5.35 10.62
C MET A 148 13.63 4.60 10.87
N PRO A 149 14.71 5.25 11.34
CA PRO A 149 15.94 4.52 11.68
C PRO A 149 15.74 3.50 12.81
N ARG A 150 14.87 3.80 13.78
CA ARG A 150 14.57 2.90 14.91
C ARG A 150 13.76 1.70 14.45
N TRP A 151 12.81 1.92 13.54
CA TRP A 151 12.01 0.85 12.95
C TRP A 151 12.86 -0.09 12.09
N HIS A 152 13.87 0.46 11.39
CA HIS A 152 14.86 -0.35 10.70
C HIS A 152 15.68 -1.22 11.65
N VAL A 153 16.19 -0.66 12.75
CA VAL A 153 16.90 -1.42 13.80
C VAL A 153 16.00 -2.52 14.38
N PHE A 154 14.75 -2.21 14.71
CA PHE A 154 13.78 -3.20 15.19
C PHE A 154 13.54 -4.33 14.18
N ALA A 155 13.28 -3.99 12.91
CA ALA A 155 13.06 -4.98 11.87
C ALA A 155 14.26 -5.92 11.68
N ARG A 156 15.49 -5.38 11.77
CA ARG A 156 16.72 -6.14 11.62
C ARG A 156 17.03 -6.99 12.85
N ASP A 157 17.05 -6.38 14.03
CA ASP A 157 17.63 -6.99 15.23
C ASP A 157 16.60 -7.81 16.03
N VAL A 158 15.31 -7.48 15.92
CA VAL A 158 14.22 -8.15 16.66
C VAL A 158 13.39 -9.03 15.74
N CYS A 159 13.02 -8.53 14.55
CA CYS A 159 12.21 -9.31 13.60
C CYS A 159 13.05 -10.22 12.68
N ASP A 160 14.38 -10.17 12.75
CA ASP A 160 15.32 -10.96 11.95
C ASP A 160 15.13 -10.78 10.42
N MET A 161 14.90 -9.53 10.00
CA MET A 161 14.68 -9.18 8.59
C MET A 161 15.92 -8.54 7.96
N VAL A 162 16.28 -8.98 6.75
CA VAL A 162 17.37 -8.40 5.96
C VAL A 162 16.81 -7.29 5.07
N LEU A 163 16.79 -6.06 5.59
CA LEU A 163 16.24 -4.86 4.93
C LEU A 163 17.22 -3.69 5.00
N VAL A 164 17.14 -2.76 4.05
CA VAL A 164 17.71 -1.41 4.19
C VAL A 164 16.69 -0.44 4.77
N GLU A 165 17.11 0.74 5.23
CA GLU A 165 16.19 1.72 5.84
C GLU A 165 15.11 2.17 4.86
N GLU A 166 15.45 2.28 3.57
CA GLU A 166 14.54 2.67 2.49
C GLU A 166 13.45 1.65 2.19
N ASP A 167 13.61 0.40 2.65
CA ASP A 167 12.57 -0.63 2.51
C ASP A 167 11.44 -0.46 3.53
N ILE A 168 11.69 0.29 4.62
CA ILE A 168 10.70 0.55 5.65
C ILE A 168 9.68 1.55 5.11
N LEU A 169 8.41 1.20 5.27
CA LEU A 169 7.26 1.98 4.83
C LEU A 169 6.34 2.27 6.00
N PHE A 170 5.76 3.47 5.98
CA PHE A 170 4.65 3.87 6.83
C PHE A 170 3.40 4.08 5.99
N VAL A 171 2.31 3.44 6.37
CA VAL A 171 1.03 3.53 5.67
C VAL A 171 0.28 4.79 6.12
N SER A 172 0.27 5.80 5.25
CA SER A 172 -0.50 7.04 5.44
C SER A 172 -1.81 7.07 4.64
N ARG A 173 -2.02 6.10 3.75
CA ARG A 173 -3.22 6.00 2.91
C ARG A 173 -3.41 4.56 2.48
N TRP A 174 -4.67 4.15 2.35
CA TRP A 174 -5.04 2.92 1.64
C TRP A 174 -6.21 3.19 0.71
N VAL A 175 -6.35 2.33 -0.31
CA VAL A 175 -7.51 2.26 -1.20
C VAL A 175 -7.90 0.79 -1.31
N LYS A 176 -9.16 0.46 -1.00
CA LYS A 176 -9.66 -0.93 -0.92
C LYS A 176 -11.10 -1.04 -1.41
N THR A 177 -11.50 -2.20 -1.91
CA THR A 177 -12.91 -2.51 -2.17
C THR A 177 -13.67 -2.67 -0.85
N THR A 178 -14.96 -2.35 -0.84
CA THR A 178 -15.86 -2.78 0.23
C THR A 178 -16.06 -4.29 0.11
N GLU A 179 -15.77 -5.05 1.16
CA GLU A 179 -16.28 -6.43 1.27
C GLU A 179 -17.77 -6.43 1.62
#